data_AF-A0A0P0N6B0-F1
#
_entry.id   AF-A0A0P0N6B0-F1
#
_cell.length_a   1.000
_cell.length_b   1.000
_cell.length_c   1.000
_cell.angle_alpha   90.00
_cell.angle_beta   90.00
_cell.angle_gamma   90.00
#
_symmetry.space_group_name_H-M   'P 1'
#
loop_
_entity.id
_entity.type
_entity.pdbx_description
1 polymer ?
#
loop_
_entity_poly.entity_id
_entity_poly.type
_entity_poly.pdbx_seq_one_letter_code
_entity_poly.pdbx_strand_id
1 'polypeptide(L)' 'MASRPLGLAMTALGILLFIYAMIAALSKGQIGSKDAWTPDAIAILIGWFMLLIGPAIAFGEAPASVKPTAGRR' A
#
# COMPACT_ATOMS: atom_id res chain seq x y z
N MET A 1 -2.06 -14.70 -17.06
CA MET A 1 -3.19 -13.74 -17.01
C MET A 1 -3.79 -13.59 -15.61
N ALA A 2 -3.80 -14.63 -14.76
CA ALA A 2 -4.41 -14.59 -13.41
C ALA A 2 -3.72 -13.64 -12.38
N SER A 3 -2.47 -13.21 -12.62
CA SER A 3 -1.75 -12.31 -11.72
C SER A 3 -2.26 -10.86 -11.74
N ARG A 4 -2.77 -10.39 -12.88
CA ARG A 4 -3.34 -9.04 -13.04
C ARG A 4 -4.49 -8.72 -12.09
N PRO A 5 -5.57 -9.52 -12.05
CA PRO A 5 -6.69 -9.25 -11.14
C PRO A 5 -6.28 -9.34 -9.67
N LEU A 6 -5.35 -10.25 -9.31
CA LEU A 6 -4.83 -10.34 -7.95
C LEU A 6 -4.07 -9.06 -7.56
N GLY A 7 -3.17 -8.57 -8.40
CA GLY A 7 -2.42 -7.34 -8.13
C GLY A 7 -3.31 -6.10 -8.01
N LEU A 8 -4.33 -5.98 -8.86
CA LEU A 8 -5.34 -4.91 -8.77
C LEU A 8 -6.18 -5.03 -7.49
N ALA A 9 -6.60 -6.24 -7.13
CA ALA A 9 -7.34 -6.48 -5.90
C ALA A 9 -6.51 -6.14 -4.65
N MET A 10 -5.23 -6.50 -4.62
CA MET A 10 -4.31 -6.12 -3.53
C MET A 10 -4.16 -4.60 -3.45
N THR A 11 -3.98 -3.93 -4.60
CA THR A 11 -3.89 -2.46 -4.64
C THR A 11 -5.16 -1.81 -4.10
N ALA A 12 -6.33 -2.27 -4.55
CA ALA A 12 -7.62 -1.76 -4.08
C ALA A 12 -7.81 -2.00 -2.56
N LEU A 13 -7.45 -3.19 -2.07
CA LEU A 13 -7.48 -3.49 -0.63
C LEU A 13 -6.55 -2.56 0.15
N GLY A 14 -5.35 -2.28 -0.37
CA GLY A 14 -4.41 -1.35 0.24
C GLY A 14 -4.98 0.07 0.37
N ILE A 15 -5.63 0.58 -0.68
CA ILE A 15 -6.33 1.87 -0.65
C ILE A 15 -7.44 1.87 0.41
N LEU A 16 -8.25 0.81 0.46
CA LEU A 16 -9.34 0.69 1.43
C LEU A 16 -8.83 0.66 2.88
N LEU A 17 -7.72 -0.01 3.14
CA LEU A 17 -7.09 -0.04 4.47
C LEU A 17 -6.60 1.35 4.91
N PHE A 18 -6.08 2.15 3.98
CA PHE A 18 -5.72 3.55 4.24
C PHE A 18 -6.96 4.41 4.55
N ILE A 19 -8.02 4.27 3.77
CA ILE A 19 -9.28 4.99 4.01
C ILE A 19 -9.85 4.62 5.39
N TYR A 20 -9.88 3.33 5.73
CA TYR A 20 -10.26 2.85 7.05
C TYR A 20 -9.42 3.51 8.16
N ALA A 21 -8.10 3.51 8.03
CA ALA A 21 -7.21 4.07 9.03
C ALA A 21 -7.40 5.60 9.17
N MET A 22 -7.66 6.32 8.08
CA MET A 22 -8.00 7.75 8.13
C MET A 22 -9.32 8.02 8.86
N ILE A 23 -10.37 7.23 8.60
CA ILE A 23 -11.66 7.36 9.29
C ILE A 23 -11.50 7.03 10.79
N ALA A 24 -10.72 5.99 11.10
CA ALA A 24 -10.40 5.63 12.48
C ALA A 24 -9.61 6.74 13.19
N ALA A 25 -8.66 7.37 12.50
CA ALA A 25 -7.89 8.50 12.98
C ALA A 25 -8.77 9.70 13.32
N LEU A 26 -9.68 10.07 12.41
CA LEU A 26 -10.63 11.16 12.62
C LEU A 26 -11.53 10.90 13.83
N SER A 27 -11.93 9.64 14.03
CA SER A 27 -12.81 9.25 15.14
C SER A 27 -12.10 9.23 16.49
N LYS A 28 -10.81 8.84 16.53
CA LYS A 28 -10.02 8.68 17.76
C LYS A 28 -9.12 9.88 18.08
N GLY A 29 -8.95 10.81 17.12
CA GLY A 29 -8.01 11.93 17.21
C GLY A 29 -6.53 11.55 17.07
N GLN A 30 -6.22 10.26 16.88
CA GLN A 30 -4.86 9.76 16.72
C GLN A 30 -4.83 8.48 15.89
N ILE A 31 -3.68 8.22 15.26
CA ILE A 31 -3.33 6.95 14.62
C ILE A 31 -2.33 6.24 15.51
N GLY A 32 -2.58 4.97 15.82
CA GLY A 32 -1.72 4.20 16.68
C GLY A 32 -1.99 4.43 18.17
N SER A 33 -1.28 3.66 18.97
CA SER A 33 -1.04 3.91 20.38
C SER A 33 0.42 3.62 20.66
N LYS A 34 1.00 4.30 21.66
CA LYS A 34 2.34 3.98 22.16
C LYS A 34 2.34 2.73 23.04
N ASP A 35 1.19 2.35 23.57
CA ASP A 35 1.05 1.26 24.53
C ASP A 35 0.78 -0.08 23.85
N ALA A 36 0.16 -0.07 22.67
CA ALA A 36 -0.21 -1.28 21.94
C ALA A 36 -0.34 -1.04 20.44
N TRP A 37 -0.14 -2.13 19.68
CA TRP A 37 -0.45 -2.17 18.26
C TRP A 37 -1.96 -2.02 18.04
N THR A 38 -2.38 -0.90 17.47
CA THR A 38 -3.80 -0.67 17.16
C THR A 38 -4.14 -1.17 15.75
N PRO A 39 -5.42 -1.55 15.52
CA PRO A 39 -5.87 -2.00 14.21
C PRO A 39 -5.63 -0.99 13.08
N ASP A 40 -5.75 0.31 13.38
CA ASP A 40 -5.49 1.40 12.43
C ASP A 40 -4.01 1.51 12.03
N ALA A 41 -3.08 1.35 12.97
CA ALA A 41 -1.65 1.31 12.67
C ALA A 41 -1.28 0.06 11.84
N ILE A 42 -1.85 -1.10 12.19
CA ILE A 42 -1.66 -2.34 11.43
C ILE A 42 -2.23 -2.21 10.01
N ALA A 43 -3.41 -1.61 9.87
CA ALA A 43 -4.04 -1.38 8.57
C ALA A 43 -3.17 -0.51 7.66
N ILE A 44 -2.54 0.54 8.20
CA ILE A 44 -1.61 1.38 7.43
C ILE A 44 -0.39 0.57 6.97
N LEU A 45 0.21 -0.23 7.86
CA LEU A 45 1.37 -1.04 7.50
C LEU A 45 1.04 -2.05 6.40
N ILE A 46 -0.03 -2.83 6.59
CA ILE A 46 -0.47 -3.82 5.59
C ILE A 46 -0.85 -3.11 4.29
N GLY A 47 -1.60 -2.01 4.38
CA GLY A 47 -2.01 -1.22 3.23
C GLY A 47 -0.81 -0.68 2.44
N TRP A 48 0.26 -0.27 3.12
CA TRP A 48 1.48 0.21 2.50
C TRP A 48 2.17 -0.88 1.67
N PHE A 49 2.33 -2.08 2.24
CA PHE A 49 2.89 -3.21 1.50
C PHE A 49 2.01 -3.60 0.31
N MET A 50 0.69 -3.58 0.48
CA MET A 50 -0.25 -3.88 -0.60
C MET A 50 -0.20 -2.87 -1.75
N LEU A 51 0.01 -1.59 -1.45
CA LEU A 51 0.18 -0.54 -2.46
C LEU A 51 1.51 -0.65 -3.23
N LEU A 52 2.55 -1.21 -2.61
CA LEU A 52 3.83 -1.46 -3.28
C LEU A 52 3.80 -2.75 -4.11
N ILE A 53 3.27 -3.82 -3.54
CA ILE A 53 3.29 -5.16 -4.12
C ILE A 53 2.18 -5.33 -5.17
N GLY A 54 0.99 -4.75 -4.94
CA GLY A 54 -0.17 -4.88 -5.81
C GLY A 54 0.11 -4.45 -7.25
N PRO A 55 0.60 -3.23 -7.50
CA PRO A 55 0.99 -2.79 -8.84
C PRO A 55 2.13 -3.61 -9.43
N ALA A 56 3.12 -4.00 -8.62
CA ALA A 56 4.22 -4.85 -9.06
C ALA A 56 3.73 -6.21 -9.59
N ILE A 57 2.76 -6.84 -8.91
CA ILE A 57 2.13 -8.09 -9.34
C ILE A 57 1.22 -7.86 -10.57
N ALA A 58 0.50 -6.73 -10.61
CA ALA A 58 -0.43 -6.43 -11.70
C ALA A 58 0.28 -6.17 -13.02
N PHE A 59 1.36 -5.39 -12.98
CA PHE A 59 2.05 -4.90 -14.18
C PHE A 59 3.38 -5.61 -14.44
N GLY A 60 3.91 -6.38 -13.48
CA GLY A 60 5.20 -7.06 -13.61
C GLY A 60 6.40 -6.12 -13.51
N GLU A 61 6.18 -4.84 -13.20
CA GLU A 61 7.20 -3.81 -13.08
C GLU A 61 7.17 -3.25 -11.64
N ALA A 62 8.33 -3.18 -11.00
CA ALA A 62 8.43 -2.53 -9.70
C ALA A 62 8.07 -1.03 -9.86
N PRO A 63 7.28 -0.43 -8.94
CA PRO A 63 6.87 0.98 -9.05
C PRO A 63 8.03 1.98 -9.13
N ALA A 64 9.25 1.55 -8.79
CA ALA A 64 10.47 2.35 -8.78
C ALA A 64 11.52 1.88 -9.79
N SER A 65 11.13 1.27 -10.93
CA SER A 65 12.11 1.02 -11.98
C SER A 65 12.58 2.36 -12.58
N VAL A 66 13.65 2.91 -12.00
CA VAL A 66 14.42 3.97 -12.64
C VAL A 66 15.02 3.33 -13.88
N LYS A 67 14.37 3.52 -15.03
CA LYS A 67 14.99 3.18 -16.32
C LYS A 67 16.37 3.85 -16.31
N PRO A 68 17.46 3.11 -16.56
CA PRO A 68 18.77 3.73 -16.73
C PRO A 68 18.61 4.80 -17.81
N THR A 69 18.83 6.06 -17.46
CA THR A 69 18.80 7.15 -18.43
C THR A 69 19.90 6.83 -19.44
N ALA A 70 19.51 6.38 -20.63
CA ALA A 70 20.41 6.17 -21.75
C ALA A 70 20.99 7.53 -22.16
N GLY A 71 22.06 7.97 -21.52
CA GLY A 71 22.51 9.35 -21.72
C GLY A 71 23.63 9.89 -20.83
N ARG A 72 24.53 9.07 -20.28
CA ARG A 72 25.86 9.55 -19.89
C ARG A 72 26.92 8.59 -20.42
N ARG A 73 27.48 8.98 -21.56
CA ARG A 73 28.84 8.62 -21.95
C ARG A 73 29.83 9.19 -20.94
#